data_AF-A0AAC8TGU4-F1
#
_entry.id   AF-A0AAC8TGU4-F1
#
_cell.length_a   1.000
_cell.length_b   1.000
_cell.length_c   1.000
_cell.angle_alpha   90.00
_cell.angle_beta   90.00
_cell.angle_gamma   90.00
#
_symmetry.space_group_name_H-M   'P 1'
#
loop_
_entity.id
_entity.type
_entity.pdbx_description
1 polymer ?
#
loop_
_entity_poly.entity_id
_entity_poly.type
_entity_poly.pdbx_seq_one_letter_code
_entity_poly.pdbx_strand_id
1 'polypeptide(L)'
;MRTPIKNKHQKDFLYYLELWYRNFGGVFSINDFPRNVRANVSKIEPLLGDMQEKGIIKRIEEGHIEEGAKFQIFKLPSEFYDC
;
A
#
# COMPACT_ATOMS: atom_id res chain seq x y z
N MET A 1 11.38 -6.75 14.75
CA MET A 1 10.67 -7.99 14.34
C MET A 1 9.65 -7.60 13.28
N ARG A 2 9.66 -8.22 12.11
CA ARG A 2 8.71 -7.90 11.02
C ARG A 2 7.33 -8.46 11.33
N THR A 3 6.29 -7.83 10.78
CA THR A 3 4.90 -8.22 10.95
C THR A 3 4.52 -9.24 9.86
N PRO A 4 4.07 -10.45 10.22
CA PRO A 4 3.68 -11.45 9.22
C PRO A 4 2.35 -11.09 8.56
N ILE A 5 2.32 -11.09 7.23
CA ILE A 5 1.11 -10.88 6.43
C ILE A 5 0.55 -12.24 6.02
N LYS A 6 -0.63 -12.60 6.55
CA LYS A 6 -1.31 -13.87 6.23
C LYS A 6 -2.29 -13.76 5.06
N ASN A 7 -2.75 -12.54 4.76
CA ASN A 7 -3.70 -12.30 3.67
C ASN A 7 -2.96 -12.21 2.33
N LYS A 8 -3.30 -13.08 1.38
CA LYS A 8 -2.69 -13.10 0.04
C LYS A 8 -2.79 -11.75 -0.67
N HIS A 9 -3.92 -11.06 -0.58
CA HIS A 9 -4.13 -9.78 -1.27
C HIS A 9 -3.27 -8.66 -0.69
N GLN A 10 -3.05 -8.67 0.63
CA GLN A 10 -2.13 -7.76 1.29
C GLN A 10 -0.68 -8.03 0.86
N LYS A 11 -0.31 -9.31 0.75
CA LYS A 11 1.02 -9.71 0.28
C LYS A 11 1.25 -9.29 -1.18
N ASP A 12 0.28 -9.55 -2.05
CA ASP A 12 0.31 -9.13 -3.46
C ASP A 12 0.42 -7.60 -3.56
N PHE A 13 -0.36 -6.86 -2.76
CA PHE A 13 -0.28 -5.40 -2.70
C PHE A 13 1.11 -4.91 -2.28
N LEU A 14 1.70 -5.46 -1.22
CA LEU A 14 3.04 -5.07 -0.75
C LEU A 14 4.11 -5.31 -1.82
N TYR A 15 4.02 -6.44 -2.54
CA TYR A 15 4.90 -6.72 -3.67
C TYR A 15 4.78 -5.65 -4.76
N TYR A 16 3.56 -5.31 -5.19
CA TYR A 16 3.36 -4.28 -6.19
C TYR A 16 3.73 -2.88 -5.71
N LEU A 17 3.53 -2.57 -4.43
CA LEU A 17 3.90 -1.29 -3.83
C LEU A 17 5.42 -1.09 -3.81
N GLU A 18 6.17 -2.14 -3.48
CA GLU A 18 7.64 -2.14 -3.56
C GLU A 18 8.13 -1.95 -4.99
N LEU A 19 7.52 -2.65 -5.96
CA LEU A 19 7.83 -2.45 -7.38
C LEU A 19 7.51 -1.01 -7.81
N TRP A 20 6.36 -0.48 -7.43
CA TRP A 20 5.96 0.88 -7.75
C TRP A 20 6.97 1.89 -7.21
N TYR A 21 7.32 1.80 -5.93
CA TYR A 21 8.25 2.72 -5.28
C TYR A 21 9.59 2.80 -6.00
N ARG A 22 10.13 1.64 -6.41
CA ARG A 22 11.42 1.55 -7.09
C ARG A 22 11.42 2.12 -8.51
N ASN A 23 10.27 2.17 -9.18
CA ASN A 23 10.16 2.58 -10.57
C ASN A 23 9.59 4.01 -10.74
N PHE A 24 8.64 4.40 -9.90
CA PHE A 24 7.85 5.64 -10.06
C PHE A 24 7.96 6.59 -8.86
N GLY A 25 8.68 6.20 -7.81
CA GLY A 25 8.90 7.01 -6.62
C GLY A 25 7.82 6.85 -5.55
N GLY A 26 7.76 7.84 -4.65
CA GLY A 26 7.06 7.69 -3.37
C GLY A 26 5.54 7.92 -3.37
N VAL A 27 4.95 8.44 -4.44
CA VAL A 27 3.51 8.77 -4.47
C VAL A 27 2.75 7.70 -5.24
N PHE A 28 1.64 7.22 -4.69
CA PHE A 28 0.74 6.29 -5.37
C PHE A 28 -0.73 6.55 -5.07
N SER A 29 -1.59 6.13 -5.99
CA SER A 29 -3.01 5.86 -5.79
C SER A 29 -3.28 4.37 -5.97
N ILE A 30 -4.38 3.84 -5.42
CA ILE A 30 -4.74 2.43 -5.68
C ILE A 30 -4.96 2.19 -7.19
N ASN A 31 -5.36 3.22 -7.92
CA ASN A 31 -5.64 3.18 -9.34
C ASN A 31 -4.40 2.91 -10.21
N ASP A 32 -3.21 3.19 -9.67
CA ASP A 32 -1.92 2.92 -10.31
C ASP A 32 -1.58 1.42 -10.37
N PHE A 33 -2.23 0.60 -9.54
CA PHE A 33 -1.95 -0.84 -9.46
C PHE A 33 -2.81 -1.68 -10.39
N PRO A 34 -2.38 -2.92 -10.71
CA PRO A 34 -3.14 -3.82 -11.57
C PRO A 34 -4.54 -4.17 -11.04
N ARG A 35 -5.42 -4.63 -11.93
CA ARG A 35 -6.84 -4.92 -11.61
C ARG A 35 -7.03 -5.87 -10.43
N ASN A 36 -6.16 -6.87 -10.24
CA ASN A 36 -6.25 -7.81 -9.12
C ASN A 36 -5.99 -7.14 -7.76
N VAL A 37 -5.19 -6.07 -7.71
CA VAL A 37 -5.01 -5.26 -6.51
C VAL A 37 -6.24 -4.38 -6.31
N ARG A 38 -6.66 -3.64 -7.34
CA ARG A 38 -7.82 -2.74 -7.29
C ARG A 38 -9.12 -3.46 -6.92
N ALA A 39 -9.37 -4.64 -7.44
CA ALA A 39 -10.58 -5.41 -7.11
C ALA A 39 -10.61 -5.93 -5.66
N ASN A 40 -9.52 -5.77 -4.90
CA ASN A 40 -9.41 -6.23 -3.52
C ASN A 40 -9.06 -5.08 -2.55
N VAL A 41 -9.39 -3.82 -2.88
CA VAL A 41 -9.14 -2.65 -2.02
C VAL A 41 -9.65 -2.88 -0.60
N SER A 42 -10.89 -3.38 -0.43
CA SER A 42 -11.47 -3.63 0.89
C SER A 42 -10.67 -4.60 1.77
N LYS A 43 -9.86 -5.48 1.17
CA LYS A 43 -8.96 -6.40 1.89
C LYS A 43 -7.59 -5.79 2.20
N ILE A 44 -7.23 -4.73 1.47
CA ILE A 44 -5.96 -3.99 1.56
C ILE A 44 -6.11 -2.76 2.46
N GLU A 45 -7.30 -2.17 2.54
CA GLU A 45 -7.59 -0.97 3.32
C GLU A 45 -7.18 -1.06 4.79
N PRO A 46 -7.39 -2.19 5.51
CA PRO A 46 -6.87 -2.34 6.87
C PRO A 46 -5.34 -2.22 6.93
N LEU A 47 -4.63 -2.77 5.94
CA LEU A 47 -3.17 -2.66 5.85
C LEU A 47 -2.73 -1.22 5.56
N LEU A 48 -3.46 -0.48 4.73
CA LEU A 48 -3.18 0.95 4.50
C LEU A 48 -3.37 1.76 5.80
N GLY A 49 -4.36 1.42 6.62
CA GLY A 49 -4.54 1.96 7.97
C GLY A 49 -3.31 1.70 8.84
N ASP A 50 -2.93 0.43 9.00
CA ASP A 50 -1.75 0.03 9.78
C ASP A 50 -0.47 0.73 9.31
N MET A 51 -0.27 0.86 8.00
CA MET A 51 0.89 1.52 7.41
C MET A 51 0.93 3.02 7.71
N GLN A 52 -0.23 3.68 7.80
CA GLN A 52 -0.33 5.08 8.21
C GLN A 52 -0.02 5.25 9.70
N GLU A 53 -0.58 4.40 10.56
CA GLU A 53 -0.31 4.43 12.00
C GLU A 53 1.17 4.22 12.31
N LYS A 54 1.85 3.36 11.53
CA LYS A 54 3.29 3.11 11.65
C LYS A 54 4.17 4.17 10.98
N GLY A 55 3.57 5.18 10.34
CA GLY A 55 4.30 6.23 9.63
C GLY A 55 5.10 5.72 8.42
N ILE A 56 4.66 4.63 7.80
CA ILE A 56 5.24 4.06 6.58
C ILE A 56 4.74 4.84 5.37
N ILE A 57 3.44 5.16 5.37
CA ILE A 57 2.80 6.01 4.37
C ILE A 57 2.03 7.14 5.04
N LYS A 58 1.67 8.17 4.27
CA LYS A 58 0.72 9.21 4.69
C LYS A 58 -0.22 9.50 3.52
N ARG A 59 -1.52 9.59 3.79
CA ARG A 59 -2.45 10.16 2.81
C ARG A 59 -2.10 11.63 2.55
N ILE A 60 -1.99 12.00 1.27
CA ILE A 60 -1.66 13.36 0.83
C ILE A 60 -2.76 14.00 -0.03
N GLU A 61 -3.73 13.21 -0.49
CA GLU A 61 -4.90 13.67 -1.22
C GLU A 61 -6.13 12.97 -0.66
N GLU A 62 -7.14 13.76 -0.28
CA GLU A 62 -8.41 13.28 0.27
C GLU A 62 -9.33 12.74 -0.83
N GLY A 63 -10.33 11.94 -0.45
CA GLY A 63 -11.24 11.24 -1.36
C GLY A 63 -11.42 9.77 -0.97
N HIS A 64 -12.32 9.05 -1.62
CA HIS A 64 -12.41 7.61 -1.42
C HIS A 64 -11.15 6.93 -1.98
N ILE A 65 -10.70 5.82 -1.38
CA ILE A 65 -9.48 5.11 -1.83
C ILE A 65 -9.62 4.72 -3.30
N GLU A 66 -10.79 4.22 -3.69
CA GLU A 66 -11.09 3.81 -5.07
C GLU A 66 -11.28 4.98 -6.04
N GLU A 67 -11.56 6.19 -5.54
CA GLU A 67 -11.78 7.39 -6.35
C GLU A 67 -10.50 8.15 -6.69
N GLY A 68 -9.34 7.70 -6.19
CA GLY A 68 -8.06 8.29 -6.54
C GLY A 68 -7.30 8.94 -5.40
N ALA A 69 -7.68 8.68 -4.14
CA ALA A 69 -6.88 9.14 -3.00
C ALA A 69 -5.40 8.75 -3.16
N LYS A 70 -4.51 9.66 -2.76
CA LYS A 70 -3.06 9.50 -2.92
C LYS A 70 -2.35 9.36 -1.60
N PHE A 71 -1.29 8.56 -1.62
CA PHE A 71 -0.46 8.25 -0.47
C PHE A 71 1.01 8.49 -0.82
N GLN A 72 1.76 9.07 0.10
CA GLN A 72 3.20 9.22 0.06
C GLN A 72 3.85 8.14 0.92
N ILE A 73 4.83 7.43 0.37
CA ILE A 73 5.68 6.45 1.05
C ILE A 73 6.87 7.18 1.67
N PHE A 74 7.09 6.95 2.96
CA PHE A 74 8.21 7.49 3.75
C PHE A 74 9.24 6.42 4.10
N LYS A 75 8.80 5.16 4.22
CA LYS A 75 9.65 4.01 4.53
C LYS A 75 9.25 2.83 3.67
N LEU A 76 10.21 1.96 3.34
CA LEU A 76 9.91 0.79 2.53
C LEU A 76 9.07 -0.22 3.33
N PRO A 77 7.95 -0.73 2.77
CA PRO A 77 7.13 -1.71 3.46
C PRO A 77 7.89 -2.98 3.86
N SER A 78 8.87 -3.42 3.07
CA SER A 78 9.73 -4.57 3.36
C SER A 78 10.59 -4.43 4.63
N GLU A 79 10.74 -3.23 5.19
CA GLU A 79 11.39 -3.03 6.49
C GLU A 79 10.48 -3.51 7.64
N PHE A 80 9.16 -3.50 7.44
CA PHE A 80 8.15 -3.71 8.49
C PHE A 80 7.35 -4.99 8.34
N TYR A 81 7.22 -5.50 7.12
CA TYR A 81 6.40 -6.68 6.79
C TYR A 81 7.23 -7.80 6.18
N ASP A 82 6.85 -9.05 6.48
CA ASP A 82 7.39 -10.22 5.79
C ASP A 82 6.63 -10.41 4.47
N CYS A 83 7.18 -9.79 3.41
CA CYS A 83 6.68 -9.84 2.05
C CYS A 83 7.03 -11.14 1.31
#